data_AF-A0A8D8NL84-F1
#
_entry.id   AF-A0A8D8NL84-F1
#
_cell.length_a   1.000
_cell.length_b   1.000
_cell.length_c   1.000
_cell.angle_alpha   90.00
_cell.angle_beta   90.00
_cell.angle_gamma   90.00
#
_symmetry.space_group_name_H-M   'P 1'
#
loop_
_entity.id
_entity.type
_entity.pdbx_description
1 polymer ?
#
loop_
_entity_poly.entity_id
_entity_poly.type
_entity_poly.pdbx_seq_one_letter_code
_entity_poly.pdbx_strand_id
1 'polypeptide(L)'
;MTLPPAAGVANPVVYIETVFTKSLRPYPTSIAQTERQLVQYFGNAYVYSPFKTVTQKTTVHLSSRNVESYTQFKPAVHSDTTVTYGPYDNVAAFSTEPITVHFENYTPFMTVTRLERVIEVSHWGNIAVEETIDIVHSGAALKGAFSRYDYQKDSRPNQACVKSYKTLLPASATGVY
;
A
#
# COMPACT_ATOMS: atom_id res chain seq x y z
N MET A 1 -19.60 -8.46 11.76
CA MET A 1 -19.51 -9.84 11.27
C MET A 1 -19.93 -10.76 12.41
N THR A 2 -21.05 -11.47 12.27
CA THR A 2 -21.49 -12.46 13.25
C THR A 2 -21.05 -13.84 12.76
N LEU A 3 -20.37 -14.61 13.61
CA LEU A 3 -20.09 -16.01 13.28
C LEU A 3 -21.41 -16.77 13.15
N PRO A 4 -21.53 -17.74 12.22
CA PRO A 4 -22.69 -18.60 12.17
C PRO A 4 -22.89 -19.25 13.56
N PRO A 5 -24.15 -19.44 14.01
CA PRO A 5 -24.44 -20.01 15.33
C PRO A 5 -23.67 -21.31 15.51
N ALA A 6 -22.89 -21.39 16.59
CA ALA A 6 -21.89 -22.40 16.90
C ALA A 6 -22.11 -23.75 16.20
N ALA A 7 -21.54 -23.91 15.01
CA ALA A 7 -21.09 -25.23 14.61
C ALA A 7 -20.08 -25.61 15.70
N GLY A 8 -20.32 -26.72 16.43
CA GLY A 8 -19.55 -27.17 17.59
C GLY A 8 -18.08 -27.54 17.30
N VAL A 9 -17.39 -26.69 16.55
CA VAL A 9 -16.01 -26.81 16.14
C VAL A 9 -15.18 -26.16 17.24
N ALA A 10 -14.49 -27.00 18.00
CA ALA A 10 -13.42 -26.54 18.87
C ALA A 10 -12.33 -25.90 18.00
N ASN A 11 -12.07 -24.59 18.19
CA ASN A 11 -11.07 -23.78 17.48
C ASN A 11 -11.43 -23.34 16.04
N PRO A 12 -12.39 -22.41 15.86
CA PRO A 12 -12.66 -21.82 14.56
C PRO A 12 -11.46 -20.98 14.07
N VAL A 13 -11.15 -21.08 12.77
CA VAL A 13 -10.16 -20.23 12.11
C VAL A 13 -10.88 -19.10 11.39
N VAL A 14 -10.50 -17.85 11.68
CA VAL A 14 -11.09 -16.66 11.06
C VAL A 14 -9.98 -15.88 10.35
N TYR A 15 -10.19 -15.58 9.07
CA TYR A 15 -9.33 -14.71 8.29
C TYR A 15 -9.89 -13.29 8.30
N ILE A 16 -9.04 -12.32 8.61
CA ILE A 16 -9.40 -10.90 8.65
C ILE A 16 -8.49 -10.17 7.66
N GLU A 17 -9.10 -9.52 6.68
CA GLU A 17 -8.42 -8.66 5.72
C GLU A 17 -8.81 -7.21 5.96
N THR A 18 -7.83 -6.31 5.98
CA THR A 18 -8.04 -4.88 6.15
C THR A 18 -7.19 -4.11 5.15
N VAL A 19 -7.76 -3.06 4.58
CA VAL A 19 -7.07 -2.21 3.61
C VAL A 19 -7.01 -0.80 4.16
N PHE A 20 -5.79 -0.29 4.34
CA PHE A 20 -5.53 1.08 4.77
C PHE A 20 -4.97 1.89 3.61
N THR A 21 -5.43 3.13 3.47
CA THR A 21 -4.90 4.08 2.47
C THR A 21 -4.00 5.10 3.15
N LYS A 22 -3.04 5.66 2.41
CA LYS A 22 -2.10 6.69 2.91
C LYS A 22 -1.27 6.27 4.15
N SER A 23 -1.05 4.97 4.35
CA SER A 23 -0.23 4.45 5.46
C SER A 23 1.27 4.56 5.21
N LEU A 24 1.69 4.59 3.95
CA LEU A 24 3.10 4.77 3.55
C LEU A 24 3.38 6.26 3.39
N ARG A 25 4.42 6.75 4.08
CA ARG A 25 4.84 8.16 4.04
C ARG A 25 6.18 8.30 3.35
N PRO A 26 6.32 9.12 2.30
CA PRO A 26 7.62 9.40 1.69
C PRO A 26 8.58 10.01 2.71
N TYR A 27 9.78 9.43 2.81
CA TYR A 27 10.84 9.96 3.66
C TYR A 27 12.19 9.72 2.98
N PRO A 28 12.82 10.75 2.40
CA PRO A 28 12.46 12.17 2.48
C PRO A 28 11.17 12.52 1.71
N THR A 29 10.54 13.65 2.08
CA THR A 29 9.30 14.15 1.46
C THR A 29 9.51 14.74 0.07
N SER A 30 10.75 15.10 -0.27
CA SER A 30 11.14 15.58 -1.60
C SER A 30 12.45 14.93 -2.01
N ILE A 31 12.55 14.56 -3.29
CA ILE A 31 13.70 13.88 -3.90
C ILE A 31 14.07 14.53 -5.22
N ALA A 32 15.36 14.60 -5.54
CA ALA A 32 15.79 14.99 -6.88
C ALA A 32 15.42 13.91 -7.91
N GLN A 33 15.40 14.28 -9.18
CA GLN A 33 15.00 13.38 -10.27
C GLN A 33 15.79 12.06 -10.32
N THR A 34 17.07 12.09 -9.94
CA THR A 34 17.97 10.94 -9.92
C THR A 34 18.07 10.24 -8.56
N GLU A 35 17.39 10.74 -7.53
CA GLU A 35 17.43 10.16 -6.19
C GLU A 35 16.51 8.93 -6.07
N ARG A 36 16.68 8.19 -4.97
CA ARG A 36 15.89 7.00 -4.66
C ARG A 36 14.64 7.39 -3.90
N GLN A 37 13.50 6.80 -4.25
CA GLN A 37 12.28 6.98 -3.48
C GLN A 37 12.26 5.99 -2.32
N LEU A 38 12.26 6.53 -1.11
CA LEU A 38 12.14 5.77 0.13
C LEU A 38 10.83 6.14 0.84
N VAL A 39 10.23 5.17 1.52
CA VAL A 39 8.99 5.35 2.28
C VAL A 39 9.09 4.72 3.67
N GLN A 40 8.37 5.30 4.61
CA GLN A 40 8.20 4.79 5.96
C GLN A 40 6.81 4.21 6.13
N TYR A 41 6.76 3.00 6.69
CA TYR A 41 5.57 2.37 7.23
C TYR A 41 5.60 2.44 8.76
N PHE A 42 4.50 2.88 9.35
CA PHE A 42 4.28 2.89 10.78
C PHE A 42 3.16 1.90 11.11
N GLY A 43 3.46 0.93 11.97
CA GLY A 43 2.53 -0.13 12.35
C GLY A 43 2.73 -0.57 13.79
N ASN A 44 2.19 -1.75 14.10
CA ASN A 44 2.31 -2.40 15.41
C ASN A 44 2.89 -3.81 15.21
N ALA A 45 3.84 -4.23 16.04
CA ALA A 45 4.35 -5.60 16.04
C ALA A 45 3.27 -6.59 16.50
N TYR A 46 2.38 -6.14 17.39
CA TYR A 46 1.27 -6.94 17.90
C TYR A 46 -0.01 -6.70 17.11
N VAL A 47 -0.86 -7.73 17.07
CA VAL A 47 -2.27 -7.56 16.72
C VAL A 47 -2.95 -6.82 17.85
N TYR A 48 -3.54 -5.66 17.56
CA TYR A 48 -4.31 -4.90 18.52
C TYR A 48 -5.70 -5.53 18.71
N SER A 49 -5.84 -6.39 19.71
CA SER A 49 -7.07 -7.14 20.00
C SER A 49 -7.54 -6.95 21.45
N PRO A 50 -8.85 -7.04 21.73
CA PRO A 50 -9.38 -7.04 23.09
C PRO A 50 -9.15 -8.36 23.85
N PHE A 51 -8.59 -9.37 23.18
CA PHE A 51 -8.37 -10.70 23.73
C PHE A 51 -6.88 -10.95 23.93
N LYS A 52 -6.53 -11.62 25.03
CA LYS A 52 -5.18 -12.16 25.23
C LYS A 52 -4.89 -13.18 24.13
N THR A 53 -3.69 -13.13 23.55
CA THR A 53 -3.25 -14.10 22.55
C THR A 53 -2.15 -15.01 23.11
N VAL A 54 -2.16 -16.27 22.70
CA VAL A 54 -1.15 -17.25 23.12
C VAL A 54 0.17 -17.04 22.39
N THR A 55 0.13 -16.92 21.07
CA THR A 55 1.31 -16.66 20.22
C THR A 55 0.90 -15.73 19.09
N GLN A 56 1.77 -14.77 18.74
CA GLN A 56 1.59 -13.88 17.59
C GLN A 56 2.87 -13.79 16.77
N LYS A 57 2.73 -13.65 15.45
CA LYS A 57 3.83 -13.41 14.51
C LYS A 57 3.34 -12.42 13.46
N THR A 58 4.12 -11.38 13.22
CA THR A 58 3.81 -10.34 12.23
C THR A 58 4.84 -10.36 11.12
N THR A 59 4.39 -10.53 9.89
CA THR A 59 5.25 -10.59 8.70
C THR A 59 4.91 -9.41 7.81
N VAL A 60 5.88 -8.55 7.55
CA VAL A 60 5.75 -7.38 6.67
C VAL A 60 6.44 -7.69 5.35
N HIS A 61 5.66 -7.74 4.27
CA HIS A 61 6.18 -7.89 2.91
C HIS A 61 6.44 -6.51 2.28
N LEU A 62 7.65 -6.33 1.76
CA LEU A 62 8.14 -5.08 1.19
C LEU A 62 8.21 -5.18 -0.33
N SER A 63 8.17 -4.02 -1.01
CA SER A 63 8.29 -3.95 -2.46
C SER A 63 9.74 -4.04 -2.97
N SER A 64 10.72 -3.95 -2.07
CA SER A 64 12.15 -4.03 -2.37
C SER A 64 12.89 -4.67 -1.19
N ARG A 65 14.01 -5.33 -1.51
CA ARG A 65 14.98 -5.84 -0.51
C ARG A 65 15.83 -4.73 0.10
N ASN A 66 15.78 -3.54 -0.47
CA ASN A 66 16.54 -2.39 -0.03
C ASN A 66 15.82 -1.73 1.16
N VAL A 67 16.13 -2.20 2.36
CA VAL A 67 15.63 -1.66 3.64
C VAL A 67 16.69 -0.73 4.24
N GLU A 68 16.29 0.51 4.50
CA GLU A 68 17.15 1.51 5.14
C GLU A 68 17.20 1.28 6.65
N SER A 69 16.04 1.07 7.29
CA SER A 69 15.96 0.74 8.71
C SER A 69 14.64 0.03 9.05
N TYR A 70 14.67 -0.75 10.13
CA TYR A 70 13.47 -1.35 10.72
C TYR A 70 13.63 -1.43 12.24
N THR A 71 12.53 -1.39 12.98
CA THR A 71 12.54 -1.54 14.45
C THR A 71 13.11 -2.91 14.85
N GLN A 72 14.13 -2.94 15.70
CA GLN A 72 14.76 -4.19 16.16
C GLN A 72 14.14 -4.74 17.45
N PHE A 73 12.81 -4.91 17.46
CA PHE A 73 12.10 -5.48 18.60
C PHE A 73 12.21 -7.02 18.59
N LYS A 74 13.17 -7.56 19.36
CA LYS A 74 13.53 -8.98 19.30
C LYS A 74 12.39 -9.91 19.76
N PRO A 75 12.20 -11.06 19.09
CA PRO A 75 12.89 -11.50 17.88
C PRO A 75 12.38 -10.74 16.63
N ALA A 76 13.30 -10.13 15.89
CA ALA A 76 13.03 -9.48 14.61
C ALA A 76 14.08 -9.93 13.60
N VAL A 77 13.63 -10.36 12.42
CA VAL A 77 14.50 -10.87 11.36
C VAL A 77 14.09 -10.25 10.03
N HIS A 78 15.06 -9.66 9.35
CA HIS A 78 14.93 -9.22 7.97
C HIS A 78 15.54 -10.26 7.03
N SER A 79 14.78 -10.71 6.04
CA SER A 79 15.21 -11.66 5.02
C SER A 79 14.64 -11.24 3.66
N ASP A 80 15.54 -10.92 2.72
CA ASP A 80 15.22 -10.47 1.36
C ASP A 80 14.19 -9.33 1.33
N THR A 81 12.94 -9.58 0.95
CA THR A 81 11.85 -8.59 0.89
C THR A 81 10.90 -8.63 2.09
N THR A 82 11.26 -9.35 3.15
CA THR A 82 10.35 -9.63 4.26
C THR A 82 10.98 -9.28 5.61
N VAL A 83 10.24 -8.55 6.45
CA VAL A 83 10.59 -8.30 7.86
C VAL A 83 9.62 -9.07 8.75
N THR A 84 10.14 -9.95 9.59
CA THR A 84 9.37 -10.78 10.51
C THR A 84 9.60 -10.33 11.94
N TYR A 85 8.52 -10.07 12.67
CA TYR A 85 8.46 -9.77 14.09
C TYR A 85 7.81 -10.93 14.84
N GLY A 86 8.44 -11.40 15.91
CA GLY A 86 7.99 -12.54 16.69
C GLY A 86 8.60 -13.87 16.22
N PRO A 87 8.18 -14.99 16.81
CA PRO A 87 6.98 -15.14 17.62
C PRO A 87 7.06 -14.44 18.98
N TYR A 88 5.93 -13.90 19.44
CA TYR A 88 5.74 -13.37 20.79
C TYR A 88 4.66 -14.17 21.51
N ASP A 89 4.94 -14.57 22.75
CA ASP A 89 4.03 -15.39 23.54
C ASP A 89 3.30 -14.57 24.61
N ASN A 90 2.07 -14.97 24.91
CA ASN A 90 1.25 -14.45 26.01
C ASN A 90 1.00 -12.93 25.99
N VAL A 91 0.83 -12.33 24.81
CA VAL A 91 0.54 -10.90 24.67
C VAL A 91 -0.83 -10.55 25.25
N ALA A 92 -0.87 -9.55 26.14
CA ALA A 92 -2.08 -9.09 26.82
C ALA A 92 -3.05 -8.37 25.88
N ALA A 93 -4.32 -8.28 26.28
CA ALA A 93 -5.32 -7.50 25.56
C ALA A 93 -4.88 -6.03 25.40
N PHE A 94 -5.19 -5.44 24.25
CA PHE A 94 -4.88 -4.05 23.88
C PHE A 94 -3.39 -3.67 23.97
N SER A 95 -2.48 -4.64 23.84
CA SER A 95 -1.04 -4.36 23.81
C SER A 95 -0.62 -3.66 22.52
N THR A 96 0.31 -2.72 22.63
CA THR A 96 0.87 -1.96 21.51
C THR A 96 2.39 -1.92 21.61
N GLU A 97 3.04 -2.25 20.51
CA GLU A 97 4.49 -2.14 20.31
C GLU A 97 4.74 -1.53 18.92
N PRO A 98 4.98 -0.21 18.83
CA PRO A 98 5.06 0.49 17.56
C PRO A 98 6.29 0.05 16.75
N ILE A 99 6.08 -0.26 15.48
CA ILE A 99 7.15 -0.58 14.53
C ILE A 99 7.23 0.48 13.44
N THR A 100 8.45 0.76 13.00
CA THR A 100 8.74 1.58 11.83
C THR A 100 9.60 0.77 10.87
N VAL A 101 9.23 0.78 9.59
CA VAL A 101 10.02 0.18 8.51
C VAL A 101 10.24 1.21 7.42
N HIS A 102 11.51 1.52 7.15
CA HIS A 102 11.94 2.47 6.13
C HIS A 102 12.63 1.73 5.01
N PHE A 103 12.07 1.79 3.81
CA PHE A 103 12.51 0.98 2.68
C PHE A 103 12.30 1.68 1.35
N GLU A 104 12.98 1.21 0.32
CA GLU A 104 12.83 1.71 -1.03
C GLU A 104 11.52 1.27 -1.67
N ASN A 105 10.79 2.21 -2.25
CA ASN A 105 9.57 1.90 -2.97
C ASN A 105 9.32 2.83 -4.16
N TYR A 106 9.39 2.27 -5.37
CA TYR A 106 9.09 2.96 -6.63
C TYR A 106 7.71 2.61 -7.21
N THR A 107 6.83 1.94 -6.46
CA THR A 107 5.45 1.74 -6.93
C THR A 107 4.80 3.09 -7.21
N PRO A 108 3.99 3.22 -8.27
CA PRO A 108 3.35 4.48 -8.60
C PRO A 108 2.36 4.91 -7.50
N PHE A 109 2.69 5.97 -6.76
CA PHE A 109 1.82 6.54 -5.73
C PHE A 109 0.77 7.43 -6.39
N MET A 110 -0.28 6.84 -6.95
CA MET A 110 -1.41 7.59 -7.51
C MET A 110 -2.53 7.72 -6.48
N THR A 111 -3.07 8.92 -6.33
CA THR A 111 -4.22 9.17 -5.46
C THR A 111 -5.27 9.94 -6.24
N VAL A 112 -6.45 9.35 -6.38
CA VAL A 112 -7.62 10.03 -6.93
C VAL A 112 -8.12 11.03 -5.89
N THR A 113 -8.14 12.30 -6.27
CA THR A 113 -8.60 13.41 -5.42
C THR A 113 -10.07 13.74 -5.65
N ARG A 114 -10.53 13.57 -6.90
CA ARG A 114 -11.94 13.67 -7.29
C ARG A 114 -12.24 12.63 -8.36
N LEU A 115 -13.38 11.96 -8.22
CA LEU A 115 -13.94 11.06 -9.20
C LEU A 115 -15.39 11.49 -9.42
N GLU A 116 -15.69 11.97 -10.61
CA GLU A 116 -17.05 12.28 -11.04
C GLU A 116 -17.44 11.27 -12.11
N ARG A 117 -18.51 10.51 -11.87
CA ARG A 117 -19.03 9.52 -12.81
C ARG A 117 -20.44 9.93 -13.21
N VAL A 118 -20.64 10.20 -14.49
CA VAL A 118 -21.94 10.50 -15.09
C VAL A 118 -22.42 9.24 -15.80
N ILE A 119 -23.64 8.80 -15.49
CA ILE A 119 -24.27 7.65 -16.13
C ILE A 119 -25.57 8.14 -16.76
N GLU A 120 -25.60 8.20 -18.09
CA GLU A 120 -26.78 8.54 -18.86
C GLU A 120 -27.45 7.27 -19.38
N VAL A 121 -28.75 7.12 -19.13
CA VAL A 121 -29.54 5.97 -19.57
C VAL A 121 -30.53 6.40 -20.63
N SER A 122 -30.40 5.86 -21.84
CA SER A 122 -31.36 6.08 -22.93
C SER A 122 -32.23 4.85 -23.16
N HIS A 123 -33.55 5.03 -23.06
CA HIS A 123 -34.53 3.99 -23.42
C HIS A 123 -34.60 3.73 -24.95
N TRP A 124 -33.97 4.59 -25.76
CA TRP A 124 -33.94 4.48 -27.22
C TRP A 124 -32.61 3.90 -27.74
N GLY A 125 -31.68 3.52 -26.86
CA GLY A 125 -30.34 3.10 -27.28
C GLY A 125 -29.52 2.47 -26.16
N ASN A 126 -28.46 3.16 -25.74
CA ASN A 126 -27.43 2.65 -24.85
C ASN A 126 -27.36 3.38 -23.50
N ILE A 127 -26.53 2.84 -22.61
CA ILE A 127 -26.06 3.51 -21.40
C ILE A 127 -24.70 4.13 -21.72
N ALA A 128 -24.56 5.43 -21.54
CA ALA A 128 -23.28 6.13 -21.65
C ALA A 128 -22.72 6.39 -20.25
N VAL A 129 -21.44 6.04 -20.05
CA VAL A 129 -20.73 6.27 -18.79
C VAL A 129 -19.52 7.13 -19.09
N GLU A 130 -19.45 8.28 -18.43
CA GLU A 130 -18.30 9.20 -18.51
C GLU A 130 -17.70 9.38 -17.12
N GLU A 131 -16.36 9.38 -17.05
CA GLU A 131 -15.63 9.58 -15.80
C GLU A 131 -14.65 10.75 -15.94
N THR A 132 -14.81 11.78 -15.09
CA THR A 132 -13.78 12.80 -14.88
C THR A 132 -12.97 12.43 -13.65
N ILE A 133 -11.67 12.18 -13.83
CA ILE A 133 -10.78 11.67 -12.78
C ILE A 133 -9.62 12.64 -12.54
N ASP A 134 -9.60 13.26 -11.36
CA ASP A 134 -8.50 14.13 -10.93
C ASP A 134 -7.49 13.31 -10.10
N ILE A 135 -6.32 13.05 -10.68
CA ILE A 135 -5.28 12.18 -10.08
C ILE A 135 -4.05 13.01 -9.70
N VAL A 136 -3.50 12.78 -8.50
CA VAL A 136 -2.23 13.35 -8.06
C VAL A 136 -1.21 12.25 -7.76
N HIS A 137 0.07 12.51 -8.03
CA HIS A 137 1.16 11.68 -7.53
C HIS A 137 1.46 12.02 -6.06
N SER A 138 1.18 11.10 -5.14
CA SER A 138 1.31 11.28 -3.69
C SER A 138 2.62 10.72 -3.10
N GLY A 139 3.57 10.34 -3.95
CA GLY A 139 4.93 9.98 -3.53
C GLY A 139 5.77 11.20 -3.14
N ALA A 140 7.09 11.02 -3.04
CA ALA A 140 7.99 12.13 -2.77
C ALA A 140 7.90 13.20 -3.88
N ALA A 141 7.88 14.47 -3.48
CA ALA A 141 7.83 15.59 -4.42
C ALA A 141 9.15 15.75 -5.18
N LEU A 142 9.11 16.21 -6.42
CA LEU A 142 10.34 16.55 -7.15
C LEU A 142 11.01 17.76 -6.51
N LYS A 143 12.25 17.58 -6.07
CA LYS A 143 13.12 18.65 -5.57
C LYS A 143 13.94 19.20 -6.74
N GLY A 144 13.83 20.51 -6.96
CA GLY A 144 14.53 21.20 -8.04
C GLY A 144 13.78 21.14 -9.37
N ALA A 145 14.48 21.47 -10.46
CA ALA A 145 13.91 21.50 -11.80
C ALA A 145 13.89 20.11 -12.44
N PHE A 146 12.90 19.88 -13.30
CA PHE A 146 12.87 18.71 -14.17
C PHE A 146 13.83 18.89 -15.35
N SER A 147 14.64 17.87 -15.62
CA SER A 147 15.56 17.80 -16.75
C SER A 147 15.16 16.66 -17.67
N ARG A 148 14.68 17.00 -18.88
CA ARG A 148 14.33 15.99 -19.90
C ARG A 148 15.56 15.17 -20.32
N TYR A 149 16.72 15.81 -20.41
CA TYR A 149 17.97 15.13 -20.75
C TYR A 149 18.31 14.05 -19.72
N ASP A 150 18.25 14.39 -18.43
CA ASP A 150 18.51 13.42 -17.37
C ASP A 150 17.44 12.33 -17.32
N TYR A 151 16.19 12.67 -17.62
CA TYR A 151 15.09 11.69 -17.66
C TYR A 151 15.30 10.64 -18.76
N GLN A 152 15.76 11.08 -19.94
CA GLN A 152 16.02 10.20 -21.07
C GLN A 152 17.31 9.39 -20.91
N LYS A 153 18.32 9.95 -20.23
CA LYS A 153 19.58 9.28 -19.95
C LYS A 153 19.46 8.25 -18.82
N ASP A 154 18.53 8.47 -17.89
CA ASP A 154 18.31 7.59 -16.75
C ASP A 154 17.84 6.21 -17.20
N SER A 155 18.77 5.25 -17.12
CA SER A 155 18.58 3.86 -17.51
C SER A 155 18.08 2.98 -16.37
N ARG A 156 17.74 3.55 -15.20
CA ARG A 156 17.19 2.78 -14.08
C ARG A 156 15.86 2.15 -14.48
N PRO A 157 15.62 0.87 -14.14
CA PRO A 157 14.37 0.21 -14.48
C PRO A 157 13.18 0.86 -13.78
N ASN A 158 13.39 1.35 -12.55
CA ASN A 158 12.39 1.96 -11.71
C ASN A 158 12.71 3.45 -11.50
N GLN A 159 11.70 4.29 -11.74
CA GLN A 159 11.75 5.73 -11.54
C GLN A 159 10.58 6.14 -10.66
N ALA A 160 10.77 7.17 -9.85
CA ALA A 160 9.78 7.73 -8.93
C ALA A 160 8.73 8.58 -9.67
N CYS A 161 8.12 8.01 -10.71
CA CYS A 161 7.16 8.70 -11.58
C CYS A 161 6.14 7.73 -12.16
N VAL A 162 5.00 8.27 -12.60
CA VAL A 162 3.98 7.50 -13.33
C VAL A 162 4.21 7.68 -14.82
N LYS A 163 4.52 6.58 -15.53
CA LYS A 163 4.69 6.59 -17.00
C LYS A 163 3.38 6.33 -17.73
N SER A 164 2.55 5.47 -17.18
CA SER A 164 1.23 5.12 -17.67
C SER A 164 0.44 4.41 -16.58
N TYR A 165 -0.89 4.41 -16.71
CA TYR A 165 -1.78 3.53 -15.96
C TYR A 165 -2.76 2.89 -16.94
N LYS A 166 -3.33 1.75 -16.55
CA LYS A 166 -4.31 1.03 -17.36
C LYS A 166 -5.65 1.10 -16.66
N THR A 167 -6.70 1.40 -17.42
CA THR A 167 -8.08 1.26 -16.98
C THR A 167 -8.63 -0.07 -17.50
N LEU A 168 -9.58 -0.64 -16.75
CA LEU A 168 -10.30 -1.84 -17.17
C LEU A 168 -11.71 -1.42 -17.53
N LEU A 169 -12.07 -1.61 -18.79
CA LEU A 169 -13.41 -1.33 -19.30
C LEU A 169 -14.21 -2.64 -19.41
N PRO A 170 -15.54 -2.59 -19.28
CA PRO A 170 -16.40 -3.72 -19.62
C PRO A 170 -16.14 -4.19 -21.06
N ALA A 171 -16.25 -5.50 -21.31
CA ALA A 171 -15.97 -6.07 -22.63
C ALA A 171 -16.87 -5.51 -23.75
N SER A 172 -18.04 -4.98 -23.41
CA SER A 172 -19.00 -4.36 -24.33
C SER A 172 -18.76 -2.86 -24.57
N ALA A 173 -17.71 -2.26 -24.00
CA ALA A 173 -17.44 -0.84 -24.14
C ALA A 173 -17.11 -0.48 -25.60
N THR A 174 -17.75 0.58 -26.09
CA THR A 174 -17.52 1.18 -27.41
C THR A 174 -17.51 2.70 -27.29
N GLY A 175 -16.92 3.41 -28.26
CA GLY A 175 -16.89 4.88 -28.25
C GLY A 175 -15.99 5.50 -27.16
N VAL A 176 -14.86 4.86 -26.84
CA VAL A 176 -13.89 5.33 -25.84
C VAL A 176 -13.14 6.56 -26.38
N TYR A 177 -13.03 7.61 -25.56
CA TYR A 177 -12.27 8.83 -25.84
C TYR A 177 -11.57 9.36 -24.59
#